data_AF-A0A529HAS6-F1
#
_entry.id   AF-A0A529HAS6-F1
#
_cell.length_a   1.000
_cell.length_b   1.000
_cell.length_c   1.000
_cell.angle_alpha   90.00
_cell.angle_beta   90.00
_cell.angle_gamma   90.00
#
_symmetry.space_group_name_H-M   'P 1'
#
loop_
_entity.id
_entity.type
_entity.pdbx_description
1 polymer ?
#
loop_
_entity_poly.entity_id
_entity_poly.type
_entity_poly.pdbx_seq_one_letter_code
_entity_poly.pdbx_strand_id
1 'polypeptide(L)'
;VDAVPGGNGCTINLGQIRPRSRGEVTLRSTDPYDNPRVAPRYFSDPYDLDAVVDGTMGAFEIMEQPAIRRYIASRQVPSPATTTPIQV
;
A
#
# COMPACT_ATOMS: atom_id res chain seq x y z
N VAL A 1 4.54 -14.42 -7.38
CA VAL A 1 5.25 -13.51 -6.47
C VAL A 1 6.49 -14.25 -6.02
N ASP A 2 7.65 -13.89 -6.53
CA ASP A 2 8.88 -14.54 -6.07
C ASP A 2 9.02 -14.21 -4.58
N ALA A 3 8.97 -15.24 -3.74
CA ALA A 3 8.93 -15.05 -2.31
C ALA A 3 10.26 -14.43 -1.87
N VAL A 4 10.17 -13.35 -1.09
CA VAL A 4 11.33 -12.81 -0.38
C VAL A 4 11.94 -13.97 0.42
N PRO A 5 13.26 -14.25 0.31
CA PRO A 5 13.89 -15.34 1.04
C PRO A 5 13.57 -15.28 2.53
N GLY A 6 13.22 -16.42 3.12
CA GLY A 6 12.91 -16.50 4.55
C GLY A 6 14.10 -16.10 5.42
N GLY A 7 13.83 -15.38 6.51
CA GLY A 7 14.86 -14.91 7.43
C GLY A 7 14.36 -13.78 8.34
N ASN A 8 15.31 -13.13 9.03
CA ASN A 8 15.00 -11.96 9.84
C ASN A 8 14.82 -10.74 8.93
N GLY A 9 13.69 -10.05 9.06
CA GLY A 9 13.37 -8.87 8.28
C GLY A 9 12.39 -7.98 9.00
N CYS A 10 12.10 -6.84 8.39
CA CYS A 10 11.03 -5.95 8.83
C CYS A 10 10.28 -5.40 7.61
N THR A 11 9.03 -5.04 7.82
CA THR A 11 8.13 -4.48 6.81
C THR A 11 7.52 -3.21 7.35
N ILE A 12 7.56 -2.13 6.57
CA ILE A 12 6.73 -0.95 6.83
C ILE A 12 5.41 -1.15 6.09
N ASN A 13 4.32 -1.20 6.86
CA ASN A 13 2.98 -1.21 6.29
C ASN A 13 2.45 0.22 6.19
N LEU A 14 1.89 0.57 5.04
CA LEU A 14 1.28 1.86 4.78
C LEU A 14 -0.24 1.73 4.89
N GLY A 15 -0.84 2.57 5.71
CA GLY A 15 -2.30 2.64 5.88
C GLY A 15 -2.81 4.03 5.54
N GLN A 16 -3.62 4.14 4.50
CA GLN A 16 -4.33 5.39 4.21
C GLN A 16 -5.56 5.52 5.11
N ILE A 17 -5.50 6.42 6.09
CA ILE A 17 -6.55 6.56 7.12
C ILE A 17 -7.68 7.50 6.70
N ARG A 18 -7.47 8.36 5.69
CA ARG A 18 -8.47 9.36 5.23
C ARG A 18 -8.64 9.37 3.71
N PRO A 19 -9.16 8.27 3.11
CA PRO A 19 -9.48 8.25 1.68
C PRO A 19 -10.52 9.31 1.31
N ARG A 20 -10.35 9.92 0.14
CA ARG A 20 -11.41 10.67 -0.57
C ARG A 20 -12.26 9.75 -1.44
N SER A 21 -11.70 8.65 -1.95
CA SER A 21 -12.44 7.61 -2.67
C SER A 21 -13.65 7.15 -1.86
N ARG A 22 -14.76 6.89 -2.56
CA ARG A 22 -16.00 6.38 -1.96
C ARG A 22 -16.42 5.11 -2.69
N GLY A 23 -16.55 4.04 -1.91
CA GLY A 23 -17.09 2.77 -2.36
C GLY A 23 -18.59 2.67 -2.15
N GLU A 24 -19.13 1.52 -2.51
CA GLU A 24 -20.52 1.16 -2.32
C GLU A 24 -20.64 -0.28 -1.83
N VAL A 25 -21.70 -0.54 -1.06
CA VAL A 25 -22.15 -1.89 -0.71
C VAL A 25 -23.59 -1.99 -1.19
N THR A 26 -23.87 -2.95 -2.09
CA THR A 26 -25.20 -3.14 -2.66
C THR A 26 -25.66 -4.58 -2.46
N LEU A 27 -26.96 -4.77 -2.28
CA LEU A 27 -27.54 -6.11 -2.30
C LEU A 27 -27.32 -6.75 -3.68
N ARG A 28 -27.00 -8.05 -3.68
CA ARG A 28 -26.86 -8.83 -4.91
C ARG A 28 -28.19 -9.44 -5.34
N SER A 29 -29.03 -9.78 -4.36
CA SER A 29 -30.33 -10.40 -4.53
C SER A 29 -31.25 -9.99 -3.36
N THR A 30 -32.45 -10.54 -3.34
CA THR A 30 -33.38 -10.44 -2.20
C THR A 30 -33.15 -11.49 -1.11
N ASP A 31 -32.24 -12.45 -1.32
CA ASP A 31 -31.93 -13.48 -0.33
C ASP A 31 -31.03 -12.91 0.78
N PRO A 32 -31.45 -12.92 2.06
CA PRO A 32 -30.64 -12.41 3.17
C PRO A 32 -29.38 -13.26 3.44
N TYR A 33 -29.27 -14.47 2.90
CA TYR A 33 -28.08 -15.33 3.02
C TYR A 33 -27.06 -15.08 1.91
N ASP A 34 -27.40 -14.31 0.88
CA ASP A 34 -26.45 -13.96 -0.17
C ASP A 34 -25.47 -12.87 0.29
N ASN A 35 -24.19 -13.07 -0.03
CA ASN A 35 -23.17 -12.06 0.23
C ASN A 35 -23.45 -10.79 -0.59
N PRO A 36 -23.37 -9.60 0.03
CA PRO A 36 -23.54 -8.35 -0.69
C PRO A 36 -22.40 -8.14 -1.70
N ARG A 37 -22.64 -7.28 -2.68
CA ARG A 37 -21.59 -6.77 -3.54
C ARG A 37 -20.87 -5.64 -2.81
N VAL A 38 -19.59 -5.82 -2.53
CA VAL A 38 -18.72 -4.80 -1.93
C VAL A 38 -17.79 -4.26 -3.01
N ALA A 39 -17.88 -2.97 -3.29
CA ALA A 39 -17.04 -2.30 -4.27
C ALA A 39 -16.36 -1.08 -3.61
N PRO A 40 -15.16 -1.23 -3.04
CA PRO A 40 -14.47 -0.13 -2.33
C PRO A 40 -14.08 1.05 -3.21
N ARG A 41 -13.94 0.82 -4.53
CA ARG A 41 -13.48 1.82 -5.52
C ARG A 41 -12.18 2.50 -5.08
N TYR A 42 -11.19 1.70 -4.66
CA TYR A 42 -9.87 2.21 -4.29
C TYR A 42 -9.28 3.05 -5.42
N PHE A 43 -8.66 4.17 -5.05
CA PHE A 43 -8.02 5.10 -5.98
C PHE A 43 -8.95 5.69 -7.05
N SER A 44 -10.26 5.76 -6.77
CA SER A 44 -11.22 6.45 -7.64
C SER A 44 -11.11 7.97 -7.57
N ASP A 45 -10.62 8.49 -6.45
CA ASP A 45 -10.10 9.86 -6.35
C ASP A 45 -8.56 9.81 -6.50
N PRO A 46 -7.96 10.56 -7.44
CA PRO A 46 -6.51 10.53 -7.68
C PRO A 46 -5.69 10.93 -6.44
N TYR A 47 -6.25 11.76 -5.55
CA TYR A 47 -5.59 12.15 -4.29
C TYR A 47 -5.17 10.93 -3.44
N ASP A 48 -5.96 9.86 -3.46
CA ASP A 48 -5.67 8.69 -2.64
C ASP A 48 -4.43 7.94 -3.15
N LEU A 49 -4.22 7.94 -4.47
CA LEU A 49 -3.01 7.33 -5.03
C LEU A 49 -1.80 8.17 -4.69
N ASP A 50 -1.89 9.49 -4.86
CA ASP A 50 -0.82 10.43 -4.53
C ASP A 50 -0.42 10.32 -3.05
N ALA A 51 -1.39 10.27 -2.14
CA ALA A 51 -1.15 10.15 -0.70
C ALA A 51 -0.42 8.84 -0.33
N VAL A 52 -0.73 7.73 -1.00
CA VAL A 52 -0.04 6.44 -0.78
C VAL A 52 1.37 6.47 -1.36
N VAL A 53 1.57 7.12 -2.51
CA VAL A 53 2.91 7.31 -3.11
C VAL A 53 3.79 8.13 -2.18
N ASP A 54 3.29 9.27 -1.69
CA ASP A 54 4.02 10.12 -0.74
C ASP A 54 4.37 9.36 0.55
N GLY A 55 3.42 8.60 1.09
CA GLY A 55 3.68 7.74 2.25
C GLY A 55 4.73 6.66 1.99
N THR A 56 4.77 6.13 0.76
CA THR A 56 5.77 5.14 0.33
C THR A 56 7.17 5.76 0.24
N MET A 57 7.28 6.96 -0.32
CA MET A 57 8.54 7.68 -0.38
C MET A 57 9.07 8.02 1.01
N GLY A 58 8.19 8.50 1.91
CA GLY A 58 8.55 8.72 3.32
C GLY A 58 8.99 7.44 4.03
N ALA A 59 8.39 6.28 3.74
CA ALA A 59 8.83 5.01 4.28
C ALA A 59 10.25 4.62 3.81
N PHE A 60 10.62 4.92 2.56
CA PHE A 60 11.99 4.71 2.10
C PHE A 60 12.98 5.59 2.85
N GLU A 61 12.67 6.88 2.99
CA GLU A 61 13.51 7.83 3.74
C GLU A 61 13.69 7.42 5.21
N ILE A 62 12.63 6.91 5.85
CA ILE A 62 12.68 6.39 7.23
C ILE A 62 13.63 5.20 7.33
N MET A 63 13.58 4.27 6.36
CA MET A 63 14.44 3.09 6.34
C MET A 63 15.90 3.40 6.03
N GLU A 64 16.18 4.58 5.49
CA GLU A 64 17.55 5.07 5.28
C GLU A 64 18.14 5.77 6.52
N GLN A 65 17.32 6.06 7.54
CA GLN A 65 17.79 6.76 8.74
C GLN A 65 18.84 5.96 9.53
N PRO A 66 19.89 6.60 10.08
CA PRO A 66 21.00 5.90 10.74
C PRO A 66 20.60 4.92 11.84
N ALA A 67 19.52 5.22 12.58
CA ALA A 67 19.03 4.41 13.68
C ALA A 67 18.62 3.00 13.25
N ILE A 68 18.00 2.85 12.07
CA ILE A 68 17.51 1.57 11.55
C ILE A 68 18.39 1.01 10.43
N ARG A 69 19.07 1.88 9.67
CA ARG A 69 19.91 1.52 8.51
C ARG A 69 20.92 0.42 8.79
N ARG A 70 21.48 0.39 10.00
CA ARG A 70 22.46 -0.63 10.44
C ARG A 70 21.90 -2.05 10.51
N TYR A 71 20.59 -2.21 10.60
CA TYR A 71 19.91 -3.52 10.65
C TYR A 71 19.37 -3.98 9.29
N ILE A 72 19.45 -3.12 8.27
CA ILE A 72 18.88 -3.39 6.96
C ILE A 72 19.98 -3.90 6.03
N ALA A 73 19.88 -5.18 5.66
CA ALA A 73 20.76 -5.79 4.67
C ALA A 73 20.43 -5.29 3.25
N SER A 74 19.16 -5.33 2.87
CA SER A 74 18.67 -4.87 1.56
C SER A 74 17.14 -4.67 1.57
N ARG A 75 16.66 -3.77 0.70
CA ARG A 75 15.22 -3.62 0.40
C ARG A 75 14.80 -4.71 -0.59
N GLN A 76 13.79 -5.49 -0.23
CA GLN A 76 13.31 -6.62 -1.04
C GLN A 76 12.16 -6.19 -1.95
N VAL A 77 11.11 -5.61 -1.37
CA VAL A 77 9.91 -5.17 -2.09
C VAL A 77 9.50 -3.77 -1.62
N PRO A 78 9.19 -2.85 -2.54
CA PRO A 78 9.56 -2.90 -3.96
C PRO A 78 11.10 -2.90 -4.13
N SER A 79 11.63 -3.43 -5.22
CA SER A 79 13.08 -3.50 -5.40
C SER A 79 13.69 -2.09 -5.49
N PRO A 80 14.96 -1.86 -5.14
CA PRO A 80 15.63 -0.55 -5.27
C PRO A 80 15.52 0.09 -6.66
N ALA A 81 15.39 -0.72 -7.72
CA ALA A 81 15.22 -0.22 -9.09
C ALA A 81 13.87 0.47 -9.31
N THR A 82 12.85 0.17 -8.50
CA THR A 82 11.58 0.89 -8.50
C THR A 82 11.78 2.26 -7.86
N THR A 83 11.97 3.24 -8.72
CA THR A 83 12.12 4.67 -8.42
C THR A 83 11.09 5.41 -9.25
N THR A 84 9.80 5.23 -8.96
CA THR A 84 8.76 5.93 -9.72
C THR A 84 8.48 7.28 -9.03
N PRO A 85 8.84 8.42 -9.63
CA PRO A 85 7.95 9.57 -9.60
C PRO A 85 6.86 9.29 -10.64
N ILE A 86 5.62 9.08 -10.21
CA ILE A 86 4.51 9.01 -11.16
C ILE A 86 4.43 10.38 -11.85
N GLN A 87 4.78 10.43 -13.13
CA GLN A 87 4.45 11.57 -13.97
C GLN A 87 2.96 11.49 -14.32
N VAL A 88 2.22 12.53 -13.95
CA VAL A 88 0.89 12.83 -14.47
C VAL A 88 1.04 13.63 -15.76
#